data_AF-A0AA38XAU6-F1
#
_entry.id   AF-A0AA38XAU6-F1
#
_cell.length_a   1.000
_cell.length_b   1.000
_cell.length_c   1.000
_cell.angle_alpha   90.00
_cell.angle_beta   90.00
_cell.angle_gamma   90.00
#
_symmetry.space_group_name_H-M   'P 1'
#
loop_
_entity.id
_entity.type
_entity.pdbx_description
1 polymer ?
#
loop_
_entity_poly.entity_id
_entity_poly.type
_entity_poly.pdbx_seq_one_letter_code
_entity_poly.pdbx_strand_id
1 'polypeptide(L)'
;MAGLRVACAQTHHSAAEYDIMLATCYSLTFQSALLPTDSADFATFVRGCAMITEQIEKGETQTVFGNISRGWIAPTRQSAPSAQLDLDTYPEDSHFKVSLSKGIVSLCAIQAHIGPRYRGLSFLISLQSVFSGLQVSPRTGYNRFLNYYTVWFKVAADRETFSGHSPDSESQLLWMFFICLQIFTTLLIDDVCSRNTHRQRPPDIGRPTAARKIRRLMEWLYAIEAMAPISLHKHFAWPRLVFDEAISRFDVPMVSESGLQAKTTALCNYASRSHYIFGDILELSASLANWTEELLTHSSHERGPSAKEYWDTISAQTIIGVLEHDQRINRTESLHLM
;
A
#
# COMPACT_ATOMS: atom_id res chain seq x y z
N MET A 1 -10.39 -17.39 -23.70
CA MET A 1 -9.00 -17.70 -23.27
C MET A 1 -7.96 -17.84 -24.39
N ALA A 2 -8.26 -18.45 -25.55
CA ALA A 2 -7.26 -18.58 -26.63
C ALA A 2 -6.64 -17.23 -27.06
N GLY A 3 -7.45 -16.20 -27.30
CA GLY A 3 -6.98 -14.88 -27.74
C GLY A 3 -5.95 -14.22 -26.83
N LEU A 4 -6.19 -14.18 -25.50
CA LEU A 4 -5.24 -13.58 -24.55
C LEU A 4 -3.92 -14.37 -24.45
N ARG A 5 -3.97 -15.71 -24.52
CA ARG A 5 -2.77 -16.54 -24.58
C ARG A 5 -1.99 -16.36 -25.87
N VAL A 6 -2.67 -16.19 -27.01
CA VAL A 6 -2.05 -15.91 -28.30
C VAL A 6 -1.45 -14.50 -28.32
N ALA A 7 -2.12 -13.51 -27.73
CA ALA A 7 -1.58 -12.17 -27.54
C ALA A 7 -0.27 -12.22 -26.73
N CYS A 8 -0.30 -12.69 -25.47
CA CYS A 8 0.90 -12.76 -24.63
C CYS A 8 2.06 -13.63 -25.16
N ALA A 9 1.83 -14.41 -26.22
CA ALA A 9 2.85 -15.21 -26.92
C ALA A 9 3.47 -14.51 -28.13
N GLN A 10 3.00 -13.33 -28.53
CA GLN A 10 3.64 -12.49 -29.53
C GLN A 10 4.91 -11.87 -28.96
N THR A 11 5.98 -11.80 -29.77
CA THR A 11 7.31 -11.36 -29.31
C THR A 11 7.46 -9.85 -29.17
N HIS A 12 6.56 -9.07 -29.77
CA HIS A 12 6.55 -7.62 -29.70
C HIS A 12 5.12 -7.11 -29.58
N HIS A 13 4.88 -6.27 -28.57
CA HIS A 13 3.67 -5.47 -28.42
C HIS A 13 4.05 -3.99 -28.39
N SER A 14 3.20 -3.16 -28.99
CA SER A 14 3.23 -1.71 -28.83
C SER A 14 2.83 -1.31 -27.40
N ALA A 15 3.09 -0.06 -27.04
CA ALA A 15 2.75 0.45 -25.72
C ALA A 15 1.25 0.34 -25.42
N ALA A 16 0.42 0.73 -26.38
CA ALA A 16 -1.03 0.70 -26.28
C ALA A 16 -1.60 -0.72 -26.16
N GLU A 17 -0.97 -1.72 -26.81
CA GLU A 17 -1.39 -3.12 -26.68
C GLU A 17 -1.12 -3.65 -25.27
N TYR A 18 0.05 -3.36 -24.70
CA TYR A 18 0.33 -3.67 -23.29
C TYR A 18 -0.65 -2.97 -22.33
N ASP A 19 -0.97 -1.70 -22.56
CA ASP A 19 -1.94 -0.96 -21.76
C ASP A 19 -3.35 -1.59 -21.84
N ILE A 20 -3.83 -1.92 -23.05
CA ILE A 20 -5.12 -2.59 -23.25
C ILE A 20 -5.13 -3.98 -22.61
N MET A 21 -4.07 -4.78 -22.78
CA MET A 21 -3.98 -6.12 -22.22
C MET A 21 -3.99 -6.09 -20.69
N LEU A 22 -3.26 -5.18 -20.06
CA LEU A 22 -3.21 -5.06 -18.60
C LEU A 22 -4.52 -4.51 -18.03
N ALA A 23 -5.11 -3.47 -18.63
CA ALA A 23 -6.43 -2.95 -18.23
C ALA A 23 -7.54 -4.01 -18.39
N THR A 24 -7.48 -4.84 -19.44
CA THR A 24 -8.39 -5.97 -19.63
C THR A 24 -8.21 -7.03 -18.54
N CYS A 25 -6.97 -7.39 -18.19
CA CYS A 25 -6.72 -8.36 -17.13
C CYS A 25 -7.17 -7.86 -15.76
N TYR A 26 -6.97 -6.58 -15.43
CA TYR A 26 -7.53 -5.98 -14.20
C TYR A 26 -9.06 -6.02 -14.20
N SER A 27 -9.69 -5.63 -15.30
CA SER A 27 -11.16 -5.65 -15.43
C SER A 27 -11.74 -7.05 -15.22
N LEU A 28 -11.15 -8.07 -15.84
CA LEU A 28 -11.55 -9.48 -15.68
C LEU A 28 -11.26 -10.01 -14.27
N THR A 29 -10.16 -9.58 -13.64
CA THR A 29 -9.85 -9.90 -12.23
C THR A 29 -10.93 -9.37 -11.28
N PHE A 30 -11.35 -8.10 -11.42
CA PHE A 30 -12.41 -7.55 -10.58
C PHE A 30 -13.79 -8.14 -10.87
N GLN A 31 -14.08 -8.57 -12.11
CA GLN A 31 -15.34 -9.24 -12.44
C GLN A 31 -15.40 -10.66 -11.85
N SER A 32 -14.35 -11.46 -12.03
CA SER A 32 -14.28 -12.84 -11.50
C SER A 32 -14.24 -12.91 -9.97
N ALA A 33 -13.70 -11.89 -9.29
CA ALA A 33 -13.79 -11.75 -7.83
C ALA A 33 -15.23 -11.77 -7.29
N LEU A 34 -16.21 -11.35 -8.08
CA LEU A 34 -17.62 -11.28 -7.71
C LEU A 34 -18.40 -12.54 -8.10
N LEU A 35 -17.79 -13.48 -8.83
CA LEU A 35 -18.43 -14.72 -9.28
C LEU A 35 -18.34 -15.82 -8.20
N PRO A 36 -19.46 -16.39 -7.72
CA PRO A 36 -19.47 -17.23 -6.51
C PRO A 36 -18.61 -18.51 -6.51
N THR A 37 -18.15 -18.97 -7.68
CA THR A 37 -17.51 -20.29 -7.89
C THR A 37 -16.19 -20.22 -8.64
N ASP A 38 -15.68 -19.02 -8.97
CA ASP A 38 -14.70 -18.85 -10.05
C ASP A 38 -13.29 -18.48 -9.58
N SER A 39 -12.77 -19.23 -8.61
CA SER A 39 -11.39 -19.07 -8.14
C SER A 39 -10.35 -19.39 -9.20
N ALA A 40 -10.68 -20.25 -10.17
CA ALA A 40 -9.79 -20.65 -11.25
C ALA A 40 -9.57 -19.51 -12.26
N ASP A 41 -10.63 -18.83 -12.72
CA ASP A 41 -10.46 -17.72 -13.65
C ASP A 41 -9.91 -16.48 -12.93
N PHE A 42 -10.31 -16.20 -11.68
CA PHE A 42 -9.70 -15.14 -10.87
C PHE A 42 -8.18 -15.29 -10.75
N ALA A 43 -7.69 -16.46 -10.31
CA ALA A 43 -6.25 -16.74 -10.23
C ALA A 43 -5.57 -16.65 -11.60
N THR A 44 -6.28 -16.96 -12.68
CA THR A 44 -5.77 -16.87 -14.05
C THR A 44 -5.65 -15.43 -14.54
N PHE A 45 -6.63 -14.55 -14.25
CA PHE A 45 -6.56 -13.14 -14.61
C PHE A 45 -5.53 -12.36 -13.77
N VAL A 46 -5.43 -12.65 -12.47
CA VAL A 46 -4.34 -12.16 -11.60
C VAL A 46 -2.98 -12.51 -12.19
N ARG A 47 -2.78 -13.77 -12.60
CA ARG A 47 -1.53 -14.20 -13.25
C ARG A 47 -1.30 -13.51 -14.59
N GLY A 48 -2.37 -13.21 -15.33
CA GLY A 48 -2.33 -12.34 -16.52
C GLY A 48 -1.75 -10.97 -16.21
N CYS A 49 -2.28 -10.28 -15.18
CA CYS A 49 -1.76 -8.98 -14.72
C CYS A 49 -0.26 -9.07 -14.38
N ALA A 50 0.14 -10.08 -13.60
CA ALA A 50 1.54 -10.27 -13.21
C ALA A 50 2.47 -10.52 -14.41
N MET A 51 2.07 -11.38 -15.35
CA MET A 51 2.87 -11.68 -16.56
C MET A 51 3.01 -10.47 -17.49
N ILE A 52 1.94 -9.71 -17.70
CA ILE A 52 1.99 -8.50 -18.54
C ILE A 52 2.85 -7.43 -17.88
N THR A 53 2.72 -7.24 -16.56
CA THR A 53 3.58 -6.30 -15.80
C THR A 53 5.06 -6.70 -15.90
N GLU A 54 5.38 -8.00 -15.82
CA GLU A 54 6.76 -8.50 -16.00
C GLU A 54 7.29 -8.29 -17.43
N GLN A 55 6.43 -8.39 -18.45
CA GLN A 55 6.80 -8.09 -19.84
C GLN A 55 7.07 -6.59 -20.04
N ILE A 56 6.23 -5.72 -19.46
CA ILE A 56 6.43 -4.26 -19.44
C ILE A 56 7.72 -3.89 -18.66
N GLU A 57 8.01 -4.56 -17.53
CA GLU A 57 9.24 -4.37 -16.76
C GLU A 57 10.48 -4.65 -17.63
N LYS A 58 10.48 -5.77 -18.36
CA LYS A 58 11.61 -6.22 -19.21
C LYS A 58 11.74 -5.42 -20.50
N GLY A 59 10.65 -5.02 -21.14
CA GLY A 59 10.67 -4.21 -22.34
C GLY A 59 11.03 -2.74 -22.07
N GLU A 60 11.72 -2.08 -23.00
CA GLU A 60 11.94 -0.62 -22.94
C GLU A 60 10.70 0.19 -23.36
N THR A 61 9.58 -0.48 -23.58
CA THR A 61 8.32 0.12 -24.03
C THR A 61 7.70 1.00 -22.94
N GLN A 62 7.63 2.31 -23.21
CA GLN A 62 7.01 3.28 -22.30
C GLN A 62 5.48 3.20 -22.38
N THR A 63 4.88 2.31 -21.59
CA THR A 63 3.43 2.16 -21.43
C THR A 63 2.88 3.11 -20.35
N VAL A 64 1.57 3.35 -20.31
CA VAL A 64 0.94 4.11 -19.21
C VAL A 64 1.21 3.43 -17.86
N PHE A 65 1.24 2.09 -17.84
CA PHE A 65 1.57 1.30 -16.65
C PHE A 65 3.10 1.09 -16.42
N GLY A 66 3.97 1.48 -17.35
CA GLY A 66 5.40 1.13 -17.31
C GLY A 66 6.22 1.93 -16.29
N ASN A 67 5.75 3.13 -15.96
CA ASN A 67 6.28 3.96 -14.88
C ASN A 67 5.98 3.39 -13.48
N ILE A 68 5.17 2.33 -13.35
CA ILE A 68 4.84 1.69 -12.06
C ILE A 68 6.02 0.86 -11.53
N SER A 69 6.86 0.28 -12.41
CA SER A 69 7.94 -0.63 -11.98
C SER A 69 9.35 -0.13 -12.24
N ARG A 70 9.58 0.64 -13.32
CA ARG A 70 10.85 1.37 -13.49
C ARG A 70 10.76 2.64 -12.65
N GLY A 71 11.30 2.56 -11.43
CA GLY A 71 11.09 3.53 -10.35
C GLY A 71 11.05 4.98 -10.82
N TRP A 72 10.01 5.69 -10.39
CA TRP A 72 9.44 6.96 -10.90
C TRP A 72 10.43 8.14 -10.98
N ILE A 73 11.44 8.02 -11.85
CA ILE A 73 12.34 9.08 -12.29
C ILE A 73 11.64 9.73 -13.48
N ALA A 74 11.10 10.92 -13.23
CA ALA A 74 10.04 11.52 -14.03
C ALA A 74 10.45 11.87 -15.48
N PRO A 75 9.52 11.78 -16.45
CA PRO A 75 9.52 12.71 -17.57
C PRO A 75 9.05 14.08 -17.08
N THR A 76 9.84 15.12 -17.35
CA THR A 76 9.52 16.51 -17.00
C THR A 76 8.30 17.05 -17.76
N ARG A 77 7.10 16.91 -17.20
CA ARG A 77 5.95 17.82 -17.42
C ARG A 77 4.84 17.63 -16.39
N GLN A 78 4.68 18.64 -15.52
CA GLN A 78 3.53 18.91 -14.63
C GLN A 78 3.28 17.92 -13.47
N SER A 79 2.91 18.32 -12.25
CA SER A 79 3.09 19.60 -11.55
C SER A 79 2.86 19.42 -10.03
N ALA A 80 3.95 19.36 -9.26
CA ALA A 80 4.07 19.89 -7.90
C ALA A 80 3.37 19.32 -6.62
N PRO A 81 2.62 18.19 -6.52
CA PRO A 81 1.96 17.85 -5.25
C PRO A 81 2.95 17.29 -4.23
N SER A 82 3.83 16.40 -4.70
CA SER A 82 4.71 15.55 -3.88
C SER A 82 5.83 16.28 -3.11
N ALA A 83 6.00 17.59 -3.33
CA ALA A 83 6.94 18.42 -2.58
C ALA A 83 6.39 18.88 -1.21
N GLN A 84 5.14 18.56 -0.88
CA GLN A 84 4.48 18.90 0.38
C GLN A 84 4.57 17.78 1.44
N LEU A 85 5.11 16.61 1.06
CA LEU A 85 5.12 15.37 1.84
C LEU A 85 6.49 15.15 2.51
N ASP A 86 6.96 16.12 3.30
CA ASP A 86 8.23 16.03 4.02
C ASP A 86 8.03 15.79 5.53
N LEU A 87 8.70 14.78 6.08
CA LEU A 87 8.51 14.35 7.47
C LEU A 87 9.24 15.25 8.47
N ASP A 88 10.23 16.01 8.01
CA ASP A 88 10.95 17.02 8.81
C ASP A 88 10.00 18.17 9.26
N THR A 89 8.84 18.30 8.60
CA THR A 89 7.76 19.24 9.00
C THR A 89 6.93 18.76 10.19
N TYR A 90 7.10 17.51 10.65
CA TYR A 90 6.33 16.93 11.76
C TYR A 90 7.14 16.97 13.07
N PRO A 91 6.60 17.54 14.16
CA PRO A 91 7.19 17.38 15.49
C PRO A 91 7.39 15.91 15.85
N GLU A 92 8.49 15.58 16.53
CA GLU A 92 8.81 14.20 16.93
C GLU A 92 7.66 13.53 17.69
N ASP A 93 7.02 14.26 18.61
CA ASP A 93 5.88 13.80 19.41
C ASP A 93 4.53 13.81 18.65
N SER A 94 4.52 14.05 17.34
CA SER A 94 3.28 14.05 16.56
C SER A 94 2.64 12.66 16.54
N HIS A 95 1.29 12.62 16.63
CA HIS A 95 0.52 11.37 16.67
C HIS A 95 0.89 10.41 15.52
N PHE A 96 1.18 10.96 14.34
CA PHE A 96 1.63 10.21 13.17
C PHE A 96 3.02 9.56 13.33
N LYS A 97 4.04 10.28 13.83
CA LYS A 97 5.37 9.69 14.09
C LYS A 97 5.30 8.61 15.18
N VAL A 98 4.52 8.83 16.22
CA VAL A 98 4.26 7.85 17.30
C VAL A 98 3.54 6.61 16.76
N SER A 99 2.49 6.78 15.95
CA SER A 99 1.74 5.67 15.36
C SER A 99 2.58 4.88 14.36
N LEU A 100 3.36 5.54 13.51
CA LEU A 100 4.31 4.89 12.59
C LEU A 100 5.32 4.02 13.35
N SER A 101 5.91 4.56 14.41
CA SER A 101 6.88 3.84 15.27
C SER A 101 6.26 2.62 15.92
N LYS A 102 5.02 2.72 16.44
CA LYS A 102 4.27 1.56 16.97
C LYS A 102 4.02 0.50 15.89
N GLY A 103 3.73 0.90 14.65
CA GLY A 103 3.54 -0.01 13.53
C GLY A 103 4.79 -0.80 13.17
N ILE A 104 5.94 -0.12 13.13
CA ILE A 104 7.26 -0.75 12.90
C ILE A 104 7.59 -1.75 14.00
N VAL A 105 7.45 -1.36 15.28
CA VAL A 105 7.68 -2.26 16.42
C VAL A 105 6.77 -3.48 16.35
N SER A 106 5.49 -3.29 16.01
CA SER A 106 4.54 -4.40 15.87
C SER A 106 4.87 -5.33 14.70
N LEU A 107 5.35 -4.79 13.57
CA LEU A 107 5.76 -5.58 12.40
C LEU A 107 7.06 -6.36 12.65
N CYS A 108 8.03 -5.78 13.36
CA CYS A 108 9.22 -6.48 13.83
C CYS A 108 8.88 -7.61 14.81
N ALA A 109 7.89 -7.41 15.70
CA ALA A 109 7.40 -8.45 16.59
C ALA A 109 6.74 -9.61 15.82
N ILE A 110 6.06 -9.34 14.69
CA ILE A 110 5.53 -10.38 13.80
C ILE A 110 6.69 -11.13 13.10
N GLN A 111 7.69 -10.42 12.57
CA GLN A 111 8.87 -11.05 11.94
C GLN A 111 9.55 -12.06 12.88
N ALA A 112 9.74 -11.66 14.15
CA ALA A 112 10.31 -12.53 15.18
C ALA A 112 9.43 -13.74 15.51
N HIS A 113 8.11 -13.63 15.36
CA HIS A 113 7.17 -14.72 15.61
C HIS A 113 7.13 -15.75 14.46
N ILE A 114 7.03 -15.29 13.21
CA ILE A 114 6.86 -16.17 12.04
C ILE A 114 8.18 -16.80 11.56
N GLY A 115 9.31 -16.15 11.85
CA GLY A 115 10.65 -16.65 11.56
C GLY A 115 11.06 -16.64 10.08
N PRO A 116 12.32 -17.01 9.78
CA PRO A 116 12.94 -16.82 8.46
C PRO A 116 12.50 -17.84 7.38
N ARG A 117 11.68 -18.84 7.73
CA ARG A 117 11.20 -19.90 6.80
C ARG A 117 9.73 -19.74 6.41
N TYR A 118 9.11 -18.64 6.80
CA TYR A 118 7.71 -18.35 6.51
C TYR A 118 7.48 -18.08 5.01
N ARG A 119 6.41 -18.66 4.41
CA ARG A 119 6.17 -18.56 2.95
C ARG A 119 5.86 -17.13 2.51
N GLY A 120 5.12 -16.37 3.32
CA GLY A 120 4.83 -14.96 3.06
C GLY A 120 5.97 -13.99 3.41
N LEU A 121 7.22 -14.45 3.52
CA LEU A 121 8.36 -13.57 3.87
C LEU A 121 8.53 -12.41 2.88
N SER A 122 8.34 -12.64 1.57
CA SER A 122 8.39 -11.58 0.54
C SER A 122 7.34 -10.49 0.80
N PHE A 123 6.15 -10.86 1.24
CA PHE A 123 5.06 -9.95 1.57
C PHE A 123 5.38 -9.10 2.81
N LEU A 124 5.98 -9.71 3.84
CA LEU A 124 6.49 -9.03 5.03
C LEU A 124 7.62 -8.05 4.70
N ILE A 125 8.62 -8.47 3.91
CA ILE A 125 9.73 -7.61 3.47
C ILE A 125 9.20 -6.39 2.72
N SER A 126 8.19 -6.59 1.87
CA SER A 126 7.57 -5.48 1.14
C SER A 126 6.80 -4.52 2.07
N LEU A 127 6.18 -4.99 3.16
CA LEU A 127 5.58 -4.10 4.17
C LEU A 127 6.67 -3.28 4.88
N GLN A 128 7.77 -3.93 5.29
CA GLN A 128 8.92 -3.28 5.91
C GLN A 128 9.55 -2.22 5.00
N SER A 129 9.58 -2.47 3.68
CA SER A 129 9.99 -1.49 2.67
C SER A 129 9.10 -0.24 2.69
N VAL A 130 7.78 -0.39 2.75
CA VAL A 130 6.86 0.75 2.86
C VAL A 130 7.04 1.50 4.19
N PHE A 131 7.07 0.80 5.32
CA PHE A 131 7.27 1.40 6.64
C PHE A 131 8.57 2.21 6.73
N SER A 132 9.69 1.63 6.30
CA SER A 132 10.98 2.36 6.23
C SER A 132 10.96 3.49 5.21
N GLY A 133 10.10 3.42 4.19
CA GLY A 133 9.85 4.53 3.27
C GLY A 133 9.13 5.68 3.96
N LEU A 134 8.08 5.39 4.73
CA LEU A 134 7.32 6.37 5.52
C LEU A 134 8.18 7.05 6.60
N GLN A 135 9.17 6.35 7.16
CA GLN A 135 10.16 6.93 8.09
C GLN A 135 11.06 7.98 7.42
N VAL A 136 11.37 7.82 6.13
CA VAL A 136 12.13 8.82 5.36
C VAL A 136 11.20 9.97 4.97
N SER A 137 10.07 9.67 4.33
CA SER A 137 9.03 10.66 4.05
C SER A 137 7.70 10.01 3.64
N PRO A 138 6.54 10.65 3.88
CA PRO A 138 5.26 10.17 3.38
C PRO A 138 5.26 9.93 1.87
N ARG A 139 6.00 10.74 1.09
CA ARG A 139 6.24 10.51 -0.35
C ARG A 139 6.96 9.18 -0.63
N THR A 140 8.10 8.94 0.02
CA THR A 140 8.90 7.74 -0.20
C THR A 140 8.12 6.49 0.21
N GLY A 141 7.40 6.55 1.33
CA GLY A 141 6.50 5.49 1.77
C GLY A 141 5.38 5.22 0.78
N TYR A 142 4.66 6.26 0.34
CA TYR A 142 3.57 6.12 -0.62
C TYR A 142 4.02 5.55 -1.98
N ASN A 143 5.16 6.01 -2.51
CA ASN A 143 5.74 5.45 -3.74
C ASN A 143 6.07 3.95 -3.58
N ARG A 144 6.65 3.54 -2.44
CA ARG A 144 6.91 2.13 -2.14
C ARG A 144 5.61 1.34 -1.95
N PHE A 145 4.55 1.99 -1.45
CA PHE A 145 3.23 1.39 -1.28
C PHE A 145 2.53 1.15 -2.62
N LEU A 146 2.65 2.06 -3.59
CA LEU A 146 2.15 1.81 -4.95
C LEU A 146 2.84 0.59 -5.59
N ASN A 147 4.16 0.47 -5.43
CA ASN A 147 4.93 -0.70 -5.88
C ASN A 147 4.53 -2.00 -5.16
N TYR A 148 3.83 -1.92 -4.02
CA TYR A 148 3.34 -3.07 -3.26
C TYR A 148 2.20 -3.80 -3.97
N TYR A 149 1.40 -3.12 -4.80
CA TYR A 149 0.37 -3.78 -5.61
C TYR A 149 0.97 -4.83 -6.54
N THR A 150 2.13 -4.56 -7.14
CA THR A 150 2.89 -5.53 -7.96
C THR A 150 3.29 -6.76 -7.15
N VAL A 151 3.56 -6.62 -5.84
CA VAL A 151 3.83 -7.74 -4.92
C VAL A 151 2.54 -8.48 -4.58
N TRP A 152 1.42 -7.78 -4.36
CA TRP A 152 0.12 -8.42 -4.14
C TRP A 152 -0.31 -9.27 -5.33
N PHE A 153 -0.16 -8.77 -6.57
CA PHE A 153 -0.43 -9.55 -7.77
C PHE A 153 0.54 -10.72 -7.96
N LYS A 154 1.78 -10.65 -7.47
CA LYS A 154 2.73 -11.78 -7.46
C LYS A 154 2.40 -12.82 -6.39
N VAL A 155 2.01 -12.42 -5.18
CA VAL A 155 1.56 -13.31 -4.08
C VAL A 155 0.23 -13.99 -4.42
N ALA A 156 -0.67 -13.26 -5.06
CA ALA A 156 -1.90 -13.79 -5.62
C ALA A 156 -1.59 -14.71 -6.83
N ALA A 157 -0.71 -14.35 -7.76
CA ALA A 157 -0.38 -15.23 -8.90
C ALA A 157 0.27 -16.56 -8.51
N ASP A 158 0.81 -16.68 -7.29
CA ASP A 158 1.25 -17.96 -6.73
C ASP A 158 0.04 -18.88 -6.48
N ARG A 159 0.08 -20.05 -7.14
CA ARG A 159 -0.98 -21.04 -7.03
C ARG A 159 -1.13 -21.57 -5.63
N GLU A 160 -0.05 -21.71 -4.84
CA GLU A 160 -0.16 -22.23 -3.48
C GLU A 160 -1.00 -21.31 -2.58
N THR A 161 -0.89 -19.98 -2.75
CA THR A 161 -1.69 -19.00 -2.00
C THR A 161 -3.19 -19.16 -2.27
N PHE A 162 -3.59 -19.34 -3.54
CA PHE A 162 -5.01 -19.47 -3.90
C PHE A 162 -5.60 -20.88 -3.74
N SER A 163 -4.80 -21.94 -3.89
CA SER A 163 -5.26 -23.33 -3.78
C SER A 163 -5.02 -23.98 -2.41
N GLY A 164 -4.49 -23.22 -1.44
CA GLY A 164 -4.33 -23.67 -0.06
C GLY A 164 -5.66 -23.94 0.64
N HIS A 165 -5.65 -24.90 1.57
CA HIS A 165 -6.87 -25.32 2.29
C HIS A 165 -7.36 -24.26 3.31
N SER A 166 -6.48 -23.36 3.74
CA SER A 166 -6.75 -22.13 4.49
C SER A 166 -5.49 -21.26 4.48
N PRO A 167 -5.59 -19.92 4.57
CA PRO A 167 -4.44 -19.07 4.84
C PRO A 167 -4.07 -19.24 6.31
N ASP A 168 -2.79 -19.40 6.59
CA ASP A 168 -2.31 -19.40 7.96
C ASP A 168 -2.67 -18.06 8.66
N SER A 169 -2.77 -18.09 9.99
CA SER A 169 -3.28 -16.92 10.74
C SER A 169 -2.31 -15.74 10.65
N GLU A 170 -1.04 -16.05 10.43
CA GLU A 170 0.06 -15.17 10.09
C GLU A 170 -0.19 -14.44 8.77
N SER A 171 -0.67 -15.13 7.72
CA SER A 171 -1.01 -14.52 6.42
C SER A 171 -2.13 -13.50 6.58
N GLN A 172 -3.18 -13.89 7.30
CA GLN A 172 -4.34 -13.02 7.55
C GLN A 172 -3.92 -11.79 8.37
N LEU A 173 -3.07 -11.96 9.38
CA LEU A 173 -2.49 -10.85 10.14
C LEU A 173 -1.65 -9.92 9.26
N LEU A 174 -0.84 -10.45 8.35
CA LEU A 174 -0.08 -9.65 7.39
C LEU A 174 -1.01 -8.89 6.42
N TRP A 175 -2.10 -9.49 5.95
CA TRP A 175 -3.14 -8.77 5.17
C TRP A 175 -3.73 -7.61 5.97
N MET A 176 -3.95 -7.79 7.27
CA MET A 176 -4.40 -6.69 8.12
C MET A 176 -3.36 -5.56 8.23
N PHE A 177 -2.06 -5.88 8.29
CA PHE A 177 -1.02 -4.86 8.25
C PHE A 177 -1.03 -4.08 6.92
N PHE A 178 -1.23 -4.73 5.78
CA PHE A 178 -1.41 -4.05 4.50
C PHE A 178 -2.63 -3.11 4.50
N ILE A 179 -3.79 -3.60 4.94
CA ILE A 179 -5.03 -2.82 5.01
C ILE A 179 -4.84 -1.58 5.90
N CYS A 180 -4.24 -1.76 7.07
CA CYS A 180 -3.98 -0.65 7.99
C CYS A 180 -2.94 0.32 7.42
N LEU A 181 -1.93 -0.16 6.69
CA LEU A 181 -0.91 0.68 6.06
C LEU A 181 -1.47 1.55 4.94
N GLN A 182 -2.42 1.04 4.14
CA GLN A 182 -3.19 1.83 3.17
C GLN A 182 -3.95 2.97 3.88
N ILE A 183 -4.69 2.65 4.95
CA ILE A 183 -5.50 3.62 5.71
C ILE A 183 -4.60 4.65 6.40
N PHE A 184 -3.51 4.22 7.00
CA PHE A 184 -2.51 5.09 7.63
C PHE A 184 -1.88 6.06 6.63
N THR A 185 -1.58 5.60 5.42
CA THR A 185 -1.05 6.47 4.35
C THR A 185 -2.09 7.47 3.86
N THR A 186 -3.36 7.06 3.82
CA THR A 186 -4.49 7.96 3.51
C THR A 186 -4.67 9.03 4.59
N LEU A 187 -4.57 8.66 5.88
CA LEU A 187 -4.62 9.59 7.01
C LEU A 187 -3.48 10.62 6.97
N LEU A 188 -2.25 10.18 6.66
CA LEU A 188 -1.10 11.07 6.48
C LEU A 188 -1.33 12.10 5.38
N ILE A 189 -1.84 11.66 4.22
CA ILE A 189 -2.07 12.52 3.07
C ILE A 189 -3.20 13.52 3.35
N ASP A 190 -4.30 13.08 3.97
CA ASP A 190 -5.39 13.96 4.38
C ASP A 190 -4.96 15.02 5.42
N ASP A 191 -4.07 14.68 6.36
CA ASP A 191 -3.49 15.66 7.31
C ASP A 191 -2.59 16.68 6.59
N VAL A 192 -1.69 16.24 5.70
CA VAL A 192 -0.84 17.16 4.90
C VAL A 192 -1.68 18.11 4.03
N CYS A 193 -2.67 17.58 3.32
CA CYS A 193 -3.58 18.40 2.49
C CYS A 193 -4.42 19.36 3.35
N SER A 194 -4.84 18.95 4.55
CA SER A 194 -5.59 19.79 5.49
C SER A 194 -4.77 20.93 6.09
N ARG A 195 -3.49 20.72 6.39
CA ARG A 195 -2.60 21.76 6.94
C ARG A 195 -2.29 22.85 5.92
N ASN A 196 -2.13 22.48 4.65
CA ASN A 196 -1.80 23.41 3.58
C ASN A 196 -3.01 24.27 3.14
N THR A 197 -4.23 23.78 3.34
CA THR A 197 -5.49 24.49 3.00
C THR A 197 -5.99 25.37 4.15
N HIS A 198 -5.17 26.33 4.56
CA HIS A 198 -5.37 27.14 5.78
C HIS A 198 -6.63 28.05 5.83
N ARG A 199 -7.49 28.04 4.79
CA ARG A 199 -8.72 28.87 4.72
C ARG A 199 -9.99 28.22 4.17
N GLN A 200 -9.92 27.15 3.37
CA GLN A 200 -11.10 26.36 3.00
C GLN A 200 -10.70 24.90 2.98
N ARG A 201 -11.24 24.11 3.92
CA ARG A 201 -11.18 22.65 3.83
C ARG A 201 -11.78 22.29 2.46
N PRO A 202 -11.10 21.49 1.61
CA PRO A 202 -11.67 21.10 0.34
C PRO A 202 -13.06 20.49 0.57
N PRO A 203 -14.02 20.71 -0.35
CA PRO A 203 -15.35 20.13 -0.22
C PRO A 203 -15.27 18.62 0.03
N ASP A 204 -16.32 18.05 0.63
CA ASP A 204 -16.39 16.68 1.17
C ASP A 204 -16.40 15.57 0.07
N ILE A 205 -15.70 15.82 -1.04
CA ILE A 205 -15.52 15.00 -2.24
C ILE A 205 -15.05 13.61 -1.82
N GLY A 206 -15.87 12.62 -2.17
CA GLY A 206 -15.55 11.21 -1.92
C GLY A 206 -15.56 10.79 -0.45
N ARG A 207 -15.55 11.69 0.55
CA ARG A 207 -15.38 11.33 1.97
C ARG A 207 -16.46 10.36 2.49
N PRO A 208 -17.77 10.49 2.18
CA PRO A 208 -18.76 9.46 2.53
C PRO A 208 -18.55 8.11 1.81
N THR A 209 -17.91 8.13 0.63
CA THR A 209 -17.49 6.91 -0.07
C THR A 209 -16.26 6.30 0.58
N ALA A 210 -15.24 7.09 0.90
CA ALA A 210 -14.05 6.65 1.61
C ALA A 210 -14.37 6.08 2.99
N ALA A 211 -15.20 6.76 3.80
CA ALA A 211 -15.69 6.26 5.08
C ALA A 211 -16.39 4.89 4.93
N ARG A 212 -17.22 4.72 3.90
CA ARG A 212 -17.86 3.43 3.57
C ARG A 212 -16.88 2.36 3.10
N LYS A 213 -15.77 2.71 2.42
CA LYS A 213 -14.69 1.78 2.06
C LYS A 213 -13.86 1.38 3.29
N ILE A 214 -13.50 2.34 4.14
CA ILE A 214 -12.81 2.11 5.42
C ILE A 214 -13.66 1.23 6.34
N ARG A 215 -14.97 1.45 6.47
CA ARG A 215 -15.88 0.53 7.20
C ARG A 215 -15.80 -0.90 6.67
N ARG A 216 -15.76 -1.10 5.34
CA ARG A 216 -15.61 -2.45 4.77
C ARG A 216 -14.23 -3.05 5.06
N LEU A 217 -13.17 -2.24 5.14
CA LEU A 217 -11.84 -2.69 5.59
C LEU A 217 -11.82 -3.03 7.10
N MET A 218 -12.58 -2.31 7.94
CA MET A 218 -12.77 -2.64 9.36
C MET A 218 -13.50 -3.96 9.57
N GLU A 219 -14.50 -4.27 8.74
CA GLU A 219 -15.17 -5.58 8.81
C GLU A 219 -14.21 -6.74 8.49
N TRP A 220 -13.14 -6.52 7.69
CA TRP A 220 -12.06 -7.49 7.53
C TRP A 220 -11.17 -7.59 8.77
N LEU A 221 -10.84 -6.47 9.43
CA LEU A 221 -10.13 -6.48 10.72
C LEU A 221 -10.84 -7.38 11.72
N TYR A 222 -12.11 -7.10 12.01
CA TYR A 222 -12.83 -7.82 13.04
C TYR A 222 -13.07 -9.28 12.68
N ALA A 223 -13.26 -9.61 11.39
CA ALA A 223 -13.37 -11.00 10.93
C ALA A 223 -12.05 -11.77 11.14
N ILE A 224 -10.91 -11.18 10.77
CA ILE A 224 -9.59 -11.80 10.92
C ILE A 224 -9.19 -11.89 12.40
N GLU A 225 -9.44 -10.85 13.20
CA GLU A 225 -9.14 -10.85 14.63
C GLU A 225 -9.97 -11.88 15.40
N ALA A 226 -11.27 -12.02 15.09
CA ALA A 226 -12.15 -13.02 15.70
C ALA A 226 -11.74 -14.47 15.36
N MET A 227 -11.07 -14.68 14.22
CA MET A 227 -10.56 -15.98 13.80
C MET A 227 -9.09 -16.23 14.20
N ALA A 228 -8.36 -15.20 14.65
CA ALA A 228 -6.96 -15.32 15.01
C ALA A 228 -6.78 -16.08 16.34
N PRO A 229 -5.80 -16.99 16.45
CA PRO A 229 -5.44 -17.61 17.72
C PRO A 229 -4.93 -16.57 18.72
N ILE A 230 -5.16 -16.83 20.01
CA ILE A 230 -4.86 -15.92 21.13
C ILE A 230 -3.38 -15.47 21.14
N SER A 231 -2.46 -16.31 20.67
CA SER A 231 -1.03 -15.98 20.50
C SER A 231 -0.77 -14.75 19.62
N LEU A 232 -1.65 -14.50 18.64
CA LEU A 232 -1.53 -13.40 17.69
C LEU A 232 -2.27 -12.12 18.13
N HIS A 233 -3.18 -12.18 19.09
CA HIS A 233 -4.03 -11.04 19.50
C HIS A 233 -3.22 -9.79 19.87
N LYS A 234 -2.05 -9.97 20.50
CA LYS A 234 -1.12 -8.88 20.83
C LYS A 234 -0.65 -8.04 19.62
N HIS A 235 -0.68 -8.60 18.41
CA HIS A 235 -0.24 -7.93 17.17
C HIS A 235 -1.34 -7.08 16.52
N PHE A 236 -2.59 -7.17 16.97
CA PHE A 236 -3.71 -6.35 16.50
C PHE A 236 -3.77 -4.95 17.16
N ALA A 237 -2.90 -4.68 18.15
CA ALA A 237 -2.85 -3.39 18.84
C ALA A 237 -2.59 -2.20 17.90
N TRP A 238 -1.62 -2.31 16.97
CA TRP A 238 -1.38 -1.24 15.99
C TRP A 238 -2.51 -1.14 14.93
N PRO A 239 -2.99 -2.23 14.31
CA PRO A 239 -4.17 -2.20 13.46
C PRO A 239 -5.36 -1.45 14.07
N ARG A 240 -5.73 -1.76 15.32
CA ARG A 240 -6.82 -1.08 16.03
C ARG A 240 -6.57 0.43 16.15
N LEU A 241 -5.38 0.87 16.57
CA LEU A 241 -5.03 2.30 16.68
C LEU A 241 -5.20 3.06 15.36
N VAL A 242 -4.85 2.45 14.22
CA VAL A 242 -5.03 3.06 12.89
C VAL A 242 -6.51 3.19 12.54
N PHE A 243 -7.32 2.17 12.86
CA PHE A 243 -8.75 2.22 12.62
C PHE A 243 -9.48 3.19 13.55
N ASP A 244 -9.13 3.27 14.83
CA ASP A 244 -9.70 4.22 15.78
C ASP A 244 -9.47 5.68 15.33
N GLU A 245 -8.25 5.99 14.85
CA GLU A 245 -7.93 7.27 14.22
C GLU A 245 -8.76 7.49 12.94
N ALA A 246 -8.91 6.47 12.09
CA ALA A 246 -9.71 6.57 10.86
C ALA A 246 -11.20 6.81 11.13
N ILE A 247 -11.78 6.18 12.17
CA ILE A 247 -13.16 6.43 12.62
C ILE A 247 -13.31 7.90 13.00
N SER A 248 -12.45 8.38 13.90
CA SER A 248 -12.44 9.77 14.38
C SER A 248 -12.28 10.77 13.23
N ARG A 249 -11.34 10.51 12.31
CA ARG A 249 -10.96 11.44 11.25
C ARG A 249 -11.98 11.49 10.10
N PHE A 250 -12.58 10.37 9.74
CA PHE A 250 -13.47 10.26 8.56
C PHE A 250 -14.94 10.05 8.89
N ASP A 251 -15.33 10.07 10.17
CA ASP A 251 -16.72 9.81 10.63
C ASP A 251 -17.24 8.46 10.10
N VAL A 252 -16.45 7.41 10.33
CA VAL A 252 -16.71 6.08 9.78
C VAL A 252 -17.89 5.44 10.52
N PRO A 253 -18.99 5.08 9.82
CA PRO A 253 -20.12 4.44 10.47
C PRO A 253 -19.73 3.08 11.07
N MET A 254 -20.43 2.68 12.13
CA MET A 254 -20.27 1.37 12.75
C MET A 254 -20.35 0.23 11.72
N VAL A 255 -19.55 -0.82 11.93
CA VAL A 255 -19.48 -1.99 11.05
C VAL A 255 -20.83 -2.71 10.95
N SER A 256 -21.14 -3.25 9.77
CA SER A 256 -22.40 -3.97 9.57
C SER A 256 -22.26 -5.40 10.09
N GLU A 257 -23.16 -5.83 10.99
CA GLU A 257 -23.18 -7.22 11.49
C GLU A 257 -23.23 -8.24 10.33
N SER A 258 -24.08 -7.99 9.34
CA SER A 258 -24.17 -8.79 8.11
C SER A 258 -22.88 -8.76 7.26
N GLY A 259 -22.13 -7.66 7.27
CA GLY A 259 -20.86 -7.51 6.55
C GLY A 259 -19.73 -8.27 7.24
N LEU A 260 -19.66 -8.18 8.57
CA LEU A 260 -18.77 -8.96 9.41
C LEU A 260 -19.05 -10.47 9.30
N GLN A 261 -20.32 -10.87 9.38
CA GLN A 261 -20.72 -12.27 9.23
C GLN A 261 -20.36 -12.82 7.83
N ALA A 262 -20.59 -12.05 6.76
CA ALA A 262 -20.20 -12.45 5.40
C ALA A 262 -18.68 -12.67 5.27
N LYS A 263 -17.86 -11.82 5.89
CA LYS A 263 -16.38 -11.92 5.83
C LYS A 263 -15.84 -13.05 6.69
N THR A 264 -16.38 -13.24 7.89
CA THR A 264 -16.10 -14.42 8.72
C THR A 264 -16.47 -15.70 7.98
N THR A 265 -17.63 -15.74 7.32
CA THR A 265 -18.05 -16.89 6.50
C THR A 265 -17.11 -17.10 5.30
N ALA A 266 -16.61 -16.05 4.67
CA ALA A 266 -15.64 -16.17 3.59
C ALA A 266 -14.31 -16.77 4.07
N LEU A 267 -13.76 -16.29 5.19
CA LEU A 267 -12.52 -16.82 5.80
C LEU A 267 -12.67 -18.28 6.21
N CYS A 268 -13.77 -18.65 6.88
CA CYS A 268 -14.08 -20.04 7.23
C CYS A 268 -14.18 -20.97 6.00
N ASN A 269 -14.56 -20.43 4.84
CA ASN A 269 -14.73 -21.18 3.59
C ASN A 269 -13.61 -20.88 2.57
N TYR A 270 -12.42 -20.45 3.04
CA TYR A 270 -11.36 -19.90 2.18
C TYR A 270 -11.07 -20.69 0.90
N ALA A 271 -10.93 -22.01 0.97
CA ALA A 271 -10.60 -22.84 -0.20
C ALA A 271 -11.60 -22.66 -1.36
N SER A 272 -12.85 -22.28 -1.05
CA SER A 272 -13.88 -21.93 -2.04
C SER A 272 -14.14 -20.42 -2.20
N ARG A 273 -13.58 -19.55 -1.32
CA ARG A 273 -13.88 -18.11 -1.24
C ARG A 273 -12.65 -17.19 -1.31
N SER A 274 -11.45 -17.73 -1.54
CA SER A 274 -10.20 -16.97 -1.65
C SER A 274 -10.30 -15.83 -2.67
N HIS A 275 -10.86 -16.10 -3.85
CA HIS A 275 -11.13 -15.10 -4.89
C HIS A 275 -11.92 -13.88 -4.39
N TYR A 276 -12.97 -14.12 -3.59
CA TYR A 276 -13.79 -13.07 -3.02
C TYR A 276 -13.03 -12.26 -1.97
N ILE A 277 -12.26 -12.93 -1.09
CA ILE A 277 -11.46 -12.25 -0.05
C ILE A 277 -10.44 -11.30 -0.68
N PHE A 278 -9.61 -11.83 -1.58
CA PHE A 278 -8.56 -11.03 -2.23
C PHE A 278 -9.13 -9.98 -3.17
N GLY A 279 -10.21 -10.31 -3.91
CA GLY A 279 -10.89 -9.38 -4.79
C GLY A 279 -11.55 -8.22 -4.05
N ASP A 280 -12.21 -8.47 -2.92
CA ASP A 280 -12.81 -7.43 -2.08
C ASP A 280 -11.72 -6.53 -1.46
N ILE A 281 -10.64 -7.12 -0.91
CA ILE A 281 -9.51 -6.35 -0.37
C ILE A 281 -8.84 -5.49 -1.45
N LEU A 282 -8.61 -6.03 -2.65
CA LEU A 282 -8.03 -5.29 -3.77
C LEU A 282 -8.95 -4.18 -4.29
N GLU A 283 -10.26 -4.43 -4.42
CA GLU A 283 -11.28 -3.43 -4.80
C GLU A 283 -11.29 -2.27 -3.81
N LEU A 284 -11.36 -2.59 -2.51
CA LEU A 284 -11.36 -1.61 -1.44
C LEU A 284 -10.07 -0.79 -1.41
N SER A 285 -8.92 -1.43 -1.55
CA SER A 285 -7.60 -0.76 -1.51
C SER A 285 -7.41 0.12 -2.74
N ALA A 286 -7.71 -0.36 -3.95
CA ALA A 286 -7.62 0.42 -5.18
C ALA A 286 -8.58 1.63 -5.16
N SER A 287 -9.82 1.43 -4.67
CA SER A 287 -10.77 2.53 -4.47
C SER A 287 -10.29 3.56 -3.46
N LEU A 288 -9.55 3.16 -2.42
CA LEU A 288 -9.01 4.05 -1.40
C LEU A 288 -7.75 4.78 -1.88
N ALA A 289 -6.91 4.11 -2.69
CA ALA A 289 -5.77 4.71 -3.38
C ALA A 289 -6.22 5.79 -4.38
N ASN A 290 -7.24 5.52 -5.20
CA ASN A 290 -7.79 6.52 -6.12
C ASN A 290 -8.27 7.79 -5.38
N TRP A 291 -8.99 7.63 -4.26
CA TRP A 291 -9.40 8.78 -3.44
C TRP A 291 -8.20 9.50 -2.81
N THR A 292 -7.15 8.77 -2.45
CA THR A 292 -5.89 9.34 -1.93
C THR A 292 -5.20 10.22 -2.98
N GLU A 293 -5.22 9.82 -4.26
CA GLU A 293 -4.75 10.65 -5.38
C GLU A 293 -5.67 11.85 -5.66
N GLU A 294 -6.99 11.72 -5.51
CA GLU A 294 -7.92 12.85 -5.59
C GLU A 294 -7.58 13.93 -4.56
N LEU A 295 -7.28 13.56 -3.30
CA LEU A 295 -6.83 14.50 -2.27
C LEU A 295 -5.52 15.22 -2.67
N LEU A 296 -4.53 14.47 -3.18
CA LEU A 296 -3.26 15.04 -3.63
C LEU A 296 -3.44 16.01 -4.81
N THR A 297 -4.22 15.64 -5.82
CA THR A 297 -4.45 16.48 -7.00
C THR A 297 -5.21 17.77 -6.66
N HIS A 298 -6.25 17.71 -5.82
CA HIS A 298 -6.95 18.91 -5.36
C HIS A 298 -6.04 19.90 -4.60
N SER A 299 -5.10 19.42 -3.79
CA SER A 299 -4.14 20.28 -3.06
C SER A 299 -3.13 21.01 -3.97
N SER A 300 -3.02 20.62 -5.25
CA SER A 300 -2.06 21.17 -6.20
C SER A 300 -2.58 22.38 -6.99
N HIS A 301 -3.90 22.55 -7.09
CA HIS A 301 -4.51 23.55 -7.97
C HIS A 301 -4.57 24.98 -7.41
N GLU A 302 -4.27 25.20 -6.13
CA GLU A 302 -4.42 26.52 -5.46
C GLU A 302 -3.18 27.43 -5.51
N ARG A 303 -2.18 27.18 -6.38
CA ARG A 303 -0.98 28.04 -6.49
C ARG A 303 -0.76 28.66 -7.87
N GLY A 304 -0.50 29.98 -7.86
CA GLY A 304 -0.05 30.78 -9.01
C GLY A 304 1.38 30.45 -9.48
N PRO A 305 1.93 31.22 -10.44
CA PRO A 305 3.02 30.78 -11.30
C PRO A 305 4.36 30.47 -10.60
N SER A 306 5.12 29.59 -11.27
CA SER A 306 6.24 28.80 -10.76
C SER A 306 7.42 29.56 -10.13
N ALA A 307 7.92 29.04 -9.00
CA ALA A 307 9.31 29.19 -8.62
C ALA A 307 10.17 28.16 -9.40
N LYS A 308 10.83 28.61 -10.46
CA LYS A 308 11.74 27.81 -11.28
C LYS A 308 13.17 28.36 -11.13
N GLU A 309 13.80 28.13 -9.98
CA GLU A 309 15.23 28.35 -9.71
C GLU A 309 15.53 27.94 -8.24
N TYR A 310 16.08 26.73 -8.03
CA TYR A 310 16.67 26.31 -6.74
C TYR A 310 17.57 25.06 -6.85
N TRP A 311 17.49 24.28 -7.93
CA TRP A 311 18.17 22.98 -8.05
C TRP A 311 19.66 23.05 -8.38
N ASP A 312 20.20 24.21 -8.75
CA ASP A 312 21.61 24.38 -9.14
C ASP A 312 22.55 24.63 -7.94
N THR A 313 22.11 24.44 -6.69
CA THR A 313 22.93 24.79 -5.50
C THR A 313 22.87 23.80 -4.33
N ILE A 314 22.94 22.50 -4.61
CA ILE A 314 23.40 21.51 -3.60
C ILE A 314 24.60 20.74 -4.14
N SER A 315 25.79 21.22 -3.78
CA SER A 315 27.08 20.59 -4.05
C SER A 315 27.26 19.31 -3.23
N ALA A 316 28.15 18.40 -3.67
CA ALA A 316 28.46 17.12 -3.03
C ALA A 316 29.04 17.21 -1.59
N GLN A 317 29.21 18.41 -1.04
CA GLN A 317 29.76 18.65 0.30
C GLN A 317 28.82 18.23 1.44
N THR A 318 27.49 18.21 1.24
CA THR A 318 26.53 17.81 2.29
C THR A 318 26.66 16.32 2.69
N ILE A 319 27.15 15.46 1.78
CA ILE A 319 27.33 14.02 2.04
C ILE A 319 28.51 13.75 2.98
N ILE A 320 29.52 14.64 3.03
CA ILE A 320 30.70 14.47 3.89
C ILE A 320 30.39 14.86 5.35
N GLY A 321 29.59 15.90 5.56
CA GLY A 321 29.30 16.43 6.90
C GLY A 321 28.58 15.45 7.85
N VAL A 322 27.77 14.54 7.31
CA VAL A 322 27.02 13.54 8.12
C VAL A 322 27.94 12.40 8.59
N LEU A 323 28.92 11.99 7.78
CA LEU A 323 29.85 10.91 8.11
C LEU A 323 30.94 11.35 9.12
N GLU A 324 31.29 12.63 9.17
CA GLU A 324 32.25 13.15 10.14
C GLU A 324 31.68 13.36 11.55
N HIS A 325 30.35 13.49 11.69
CA HIS A 325 29.72 13.68 13.01
C HIS A 325 29.75 12.38 13.84
N ASP A 326 29.46 11.26 13.20
CA ASP A 326 29.38 9.93 13.83
C ASP A 326 30.75 9.43 14.32
N GLN A 327 31.84 9.81 13.64
CA GLN A 327 33.21 9.50 14.09
C GLN A 327 33.70 10.36 15.28
N ARG A 328 33.10 11.52 15.54
CA ARG A 328 33.46 12.35 16.72
C ARG A 328 32.79 11.87 17.99
N ILE A 329 31.54 11.42 17.91
CA ILE A 329 30.77 10.90 19.06
C ILE A 329 31.46 9.64 19.61
N ASN A 330 31.76 8.66 18.75
CA ASN A 330 32.44 7.42 19.14
C ASN A 330 33.85 7.62 19.76
N ARG A 331 34.56 8.71 19.40
CA ARG A 331 35.86 9.06 20.02
C ARG A 331 35.73 9.72 21.40
N THR A 332 34.65 10.44 21.67
CA THR A 332 34.45 11.10 22.97
C THR A 332 34.02 10.10 24.04
N GLU A 333 33.22 9.09 23.69
CA GLU A 333 32.84 8.02 24.62
C GLU A 333 34.02 7.10 24.99
N SER A 334 34.92 6.82 24.05
CA SER A 334 36.12 6.01 24.30
C SER A 334 37.15 6.68 25.22
N LEU A 335 37.12 8.01 25.38
CA LEU A 335 38.01 8.78 26.25
C LEU A 335 37.46 9.02 27.66
N HIS A 336 36.20 8.65 27.92
CA HIS A 336 35.59 8.69 29.26
C HIS A 336 35.55 7.32 29.96
N LEU A 337 36.15 6.29 29.36
CA LEU A 337 36.22 4.91 29.87
C LEU A 337 37.66 4.38 30.03
N MET A 338 38.66 5.28 30.14
CA MET A 338 40.03 4.99 30.57
C MET A 338 40.44 5.89 31.74
#